data_AF-A0A838JIQ9-F1
#
_entry.id   AF-A0A838JIQ9-F1
#
_cell.length_a   1.000
_cell.length_b   1.000
_cell.length_c   1.000
_cell.angle_alpha   90.00
_cell.angle_beta   90.00
_cell.angle_gamma   90.00
#
_symmetry.space_group_name_H-M   'P 1'
#
loop_
_entity.id
_entity.type
_entity.pdbx_description
1 polymer ?
#
loop_
_entity_poly.entity_id
_entity_poly.type
_entity_poly.pdbx_seq_one_letter_code
_entity_poly.pdbx_strand_id
1 'polypeptide(L)'
;VHINDYEFLQEMYQEDTQHHEQHRFKPSVYGGFDVLDFSVLDLALQEVEARACHYMSFPKKLLLLEFARDNYQRALRQFQPAFLQDSYFLFFEASLDMCIRRVYERSSNPTSWNDHFISEQMIRSYYSQDNQPYLTYNLLADYGISDKRVRVINNTGSRKEFNAQLESFVQTFLDREHDGGEFTEFQPGRGEKETYHA
;
A
#
# COMPACT_ATOMS: atom_id res chain seq x y z
N VAL A 1 9.17 -0.73 -6.68
CA VAL A 1 8.28 -1.86 -7.03
C VAL A 1 6.91 -1.51 -6.51
N HIS A 2 5.87 -1.77 -7.29
CA HIS A 2 4.48 -1.58 -6.86
C HIS A 2 3.85 -2.95 -6.64
N ILE A 3 3.20 -3.16 -5.50
CA ILE A 3 2.48 -4.38 -5.14
C ILE A 3 1.06 -3.95 -4.78
N ASN A 4 0.08 -4.44 -5.53
CA ASN A 4 -1.33 -4.17 -5.30
C ASN A 4 -2.02 -5.46 -4.81
N ASP A 5 -2.81 -5.37 -3.75
CA ASP A 5 -3.48 -6.54 -3.18
C ASP A 5 -4.52 -7.18 -4.12
N TYR A 6 -5.07 -6.38 -5.04
CA TYR A 6 -6.03 -6.85 -6.03
C TYR A 6 -5.47 -7.98 -6.92
N GLU A 7 -4.17 -7.98 -7.22
CA GLU A 7 -3.54 -9.05 -8.01
C GLU A 7 -3.72 -10.42 -7.33
N PHE A 8 -3.51 -10.48 -6.01
CA PHE A 8 -3.69 -11.69 -5.23
C PHE A 8 -5.17 -12.06 -5.09
N LEU A 9 -6.05 -11.08 -4.90
CA LEU A 9 -7.49 -11.32 -4.88
C LEU A 9 -8.00 -11.88 -6.20
N GLN A 10 -7.43 -11.43 -7.32
CA GLN A 10 -7.75 -11.92 -8.65
C GLN A 10 -7.26 -13.35 -8.87
N GLU A 11 -6.05 -13.69 -8.40
CA GLU A 11 -5.55 -15.07 -8.39
C GLU A 11 -6.49 -15.98 -7.58
N MET A 12 -6.85 -15.58 -6.35
CA MET A 12 -7.79 -16.35 -5.50
C MET A 12 -9.18 -16.50 -6.14
N TYR A 13 -9.67 -15.49 -6.86
CA TYR A 13 -10.92 -15.55 -7.62
C TYR A 13 -10.84 -16.55 -8.79
N GLN A 14 -9.74 -16.56 -9.52
CA GLN A 14 -9.52 -17.50 -10.62
C GLN A 14 -9.47 -18.94 -10.11
N GLU A 15 -8.82 -19.19 -8.99
CA GLU A 15 -8.80 -20.51 -8.36
C GLU A 15 -10.20 -20.93 -7.89
N ASP A 16 -10.93 -20.04 -7.19
CA ASP A 16 -12.28 -20.34 -6.71
C ASP A 16 -13.26 -20.66 -7.85
N THR A 17 -13.14 -19.95 -8.98
CA THR A 17 -13.97 -20.21 -10.17
C THR A 17 -13.59 -21.47 -10.92
N GLN A 18 -12.32 -21.89 -10.91
CA GLN A 18 -11.88 -23.14 -11.54
C GLN A 18 -12.27 -24.38 -10.73
N HIS A 19 -12.22 -24.28 -9.41
CA HIS A 19 -12.47 -25.41 -8.53
C HIS A 19 -13.92 -25.49 -8.03
N HIS A 20 -14.71 -24.41 -8.10
CA HIS A 20 -16.12 -24.34 -7.66
C HIS A 20 -16.38 -24.76 -6.21
N GLU A 21 -15.35 -24.81 -5.36
CA GLU A 21 -15.45 -25.41 -4.04
C GLU A 21 -15.76 -24.41 -2.93
N GLN A 22 -15.31 -23.15 -3.03
CA GLN A 22 -15.29 -22.25 -1.85
C GLN A 22 -16.32 -21.12 -1.93
N HIS A 23 -16.77 -20.72 -3.14
CA HIS A 23 -17.79 -19.68 -3.34
C HIS A 23 -17.49 -18.37 -2.57
N ARG A 24 -16.20 -18.02 -2.46
CA ARG A 24 -15.71 -16.85 -1.72
C ARG A 24 -15.90 -15.56 -2.50
N PHE A 25 -16.17 -15.66 -3.80
CA PHE A 25 -16.31 -14.54 -4.71
C PHE A 25 -17.56 -14.67 -5.58
N LYS A 26 -18.00 -13.54 -6.13
CA LYS A 26 -19.07 -13.45 -7.11
C LYS A 26 -18.64 -12.60 -8.30
N PRO A 27 -18.79 -13.05 -9.56
CA PRO A 27 -18.50 -12.21 -10.72
C PRO A 27 -19.39 -10.95 -10.75
N SER A 28 -18.80 -9.84 -11.17
CA SER A 28 -19.49 -8.56 -11.36
C SER A 28 -19.97 -8.36 -12.81
N VAL A 29 -20.97 -7.49 -13.00
CA VAL A 29 -21.64 -7.22 -14.28
C VAL A 29 -20.70 -6.58 -15.32
N TYR A 30 -19.71 -5.80 -14.89
CA TYR A 30 -18.74 -5.12 -15.77
C TYR A 30 -17.34 -5.73 -15.70
N GLY A 31 -17.26 -7.02 -15.37
CA GLY A 31 -15.99 -7.67 -15.04
C GLY A 31 -15.55 -7.39 -13.60
N GLY A 32 -14.45 -8.02 -13.18
CA GLY A 32 -14.06 -8.08 -11.78
C GLY A 32 -14.96 -9.01 -10.95
N PHE A 33 -14.92 -8.83 -9.63
CA PHE A 33 -15.64 -9.69 -8.68
C PHE A 33 -15.97 -8.93 -7.40
N ASP A 34 -17.08 -9.32 -6.77
CA ASP A 34 -17.41 -8.95 -5.39
C ASP A 34 -16.89 -10.06 -4.46
N VAL A 35 -16.31 -9.67 -3.32
CA VAL A 35 -15.88 -10.59 -2.27
C VAL A 35 -17.08 -10.94 -1.38
N LEU A 36 -17.34 -12.24 -1.21
CA LEU A 36 -18.40 -12.76 -0.35
C LEU A 36 -17.86 -13.24 1.01
N ASP A 37 -16.67 -13.84 1.01
CA ASP A 37 -15.93 -14.18 2.22
C ASP A 37 -14.77 -13.21 2.44
N PHE A 38 -14.93 -12.27 3.37
CA PHE A 38 -13.93 -11.24 3.65
C PHE A 38 -12.64 -11.78 4.29
N SER A 39 -12.55 -13.07 4.65
CA SER A 39 -11.29 -13.67 5.12
C SER A 39 -10.19 -13.60 4.05
N VAL A 40 -10.56 -13.64 2.77
CA VAL A 40 -9.61 -13.54 1.63
C VAL A 40 -8.91 -12.18 1.57
N LEU A 41 -9.51 -11.13 2.13
CA LEU A 41 -8.90 -9.81 2.19
C LEU A 41 -7.72 -9.78 3.17
N ASP A 42 -7.81 -10.54 4.27
CA ASP A 42 -6.71 -10.68 5.23
C ASP A 42 -5.59 -11.55 4.62
N LEU A 43 -5.95 -12.65 3.95
CA LEU A 43 -4.98 -13.51 3.23
C LEU A 43 -4.22 -12.74 2.15
N ALA A 44 -4.91 -11.88 1.38
CA ALA A 44 -4.25 -11.07 0.36
C ALA A 44 -3.19 -10.13 0.95
N LEU A 45 -3.40 -9.57 2.14
CA LEU A 45 -2.39 -8.72 2.80
C LEU A 45 -1.16 -9.51 3.27
N GLN A 46 -1.36 -10.75 3.72
CA GLN A 46 -0.27 -11.65 4.08
C GLN A 46 0.60 -11.99 2.85
N GLU A 47 -0.02 -12.22 1.70
CA GLU A 47 0.69 -12.43 0.43
C GLU A 47 1.41 -11.17 -0.07
N VAL A 48 0.82 -9.99 0.14
CA VAL A 48 1.49 -8.70 -0.12
C VAL A 48 2.78 -8.58 0.70
N GLU A 49 2.75 -8.89 2.00
CA GLU A 49 3.95 -8.90 2.84
C GLU A 49 4.98 -9.92 2.35
N ALA A 50 4.55 -11.15 2.07
CA ALA A 50 5.42 -12.22 1.59
C ALA A 50 6.15 -11.82 0.28
N ARG A 51 5.41 -11.24 -0.67
CA ARG A 51 5.99 -10.73 -1.92
C ARG A 51 6.88 -9.50 -1.69
N ALA A 52 6.52 -8.61 -0.77
CA ALA A 52 7.35 -7.45 -0.43
C ALA A 52 8.69 -7.86 0.20
N CYS A 53 8.69 -8.85 1.10
CA CYS A 53 9.89 -9.40 1.74
C CYS A 53 10.93 -9.88 0.72
N HIS A 54 10.50 -10.45 -0.40
CA HIS A 54 11.41 -10.80 -1.50
C HIS A 54 12.21 -9.58 -1.97
N TYR A 55 11.55 -8.43 -2.10
CA TYR A 55 12.16 -7.19 -2.61
C TYR A 55 12.93 -6.37 -1.58
N MET A 56 12.73 -6.60 -0.27
CA MET A 56 13.44 -5.88 0.80
C MET A 56 14.95 -6.17 0.79
N SER A 57 15.37 -7.31 0.25
CA SER A 57 16.79 -7.68 0.13
C SER A 57 17.57 -6.85 -0.91
N PHE A 58 16.89 -6.07 -1.75
CA PHE A 58 17.54 -5.32 -2.82
C PHE A 58 17.83 -3.88 -2.40
N PRO A 59 19.07 -3.39 -2.58
CA PRO A 59 19.44 -2.04 -2.16
C PRO A 59 18.70 -0.97 -2.97
N LYS A 60 18.39 0.16 -2.31
CA LYS A 60 17.84 1.39 -2.91
C LYS A 60 16.54 1.17 -3.71
N LYS A 61 15.65 0.31 -3.24
CA LYS A 61 14.31 0.14 -3.82
C LYS A 61 13.25 0.80 -2.95
N LEU A 62 12.44 1.66 -3.57
CA LEU A 62 11.15 2.07 -3.01
C LEU A 62 10.11 0.98 -3.27
N LEU A 63 9.46 0.49 -2.23
CA LEU A 63 8.30 -0.40 -2.32
C LEU A 63 7.03 0.42 -2.07
N LEU A 64 6.08 0.34 -3.00
CA LEU A 64 4.74 0.89 -2.86
C LEU A 64 3.79 -0.27 -2.69
N LEU A 65 3.08 -0.30 -1.57
CA LEU A 65 2.03 -1.27 -1.28
C LEU A 65 0.69 -0.55 -1.40
N GLU A 66 -0.19 -1.01 -2.28
CA GLU A 66 -1.51 -0.42 -2.51
C GLU A 66 -2.59 -1.42 -2.10
N PHE A 67 -3.47 -1.01 -1.19
CA PHE A 67 -4.65 -1.78 -0.79
C PHE A 67 -5.74 -0.88 -0.17
N ALA A 68 -6.99 -1.33 -0.20
CA ALA A 68 -8.15 -0.62 0.37
C ALA A 68 -8.94 -1.51 1.34
N ARG A 69 -9.25 -1.01 2.54
CA ARG A 69 -9.97 -1.78 3.58
C ARG A 69 -11.00 -0.91 4.29
N ASP A 70 -12.05 -1.54 4.81
CA ASP A 70 -13.08 -0.90 5.63
C ASP A 70 -12.55 -0.52 7.02
N ASN A 71 -11.60 -1.30 7.53
CA ASN A 71 -10.99 -1.10 8.84
C ASN A 71 -9.47 -1.26 8.75
N TYR A 72 -8.76 -0.12 8.70
CA TYR A 72 -7.30 -0.12 8.59
C TYR A 72 -6.59 -0.65 9.85
N GLN A 73 -7.24 -0.64 11.02
CA GLN A 73 -6.68 -1.26 12.22
C GLN A 73 -6.56 -2.77 12.08
N ARG A 74 -7.63 -3.41 11.60
CA ARG A 74 -7.62 -4.84 11.34
C ARG A 74 -6.68 -5.20 10.19
N ALA A 75 -6.69 -4.40 9.13
CA ALA A 75 -5.85 -4.60 7.96
C ALA A 75 -4.36 -4.60 8.30
N LEU A 76 -3.91 -3.58 9.05
CA LEU A 76 -2.49 -3.44 9.37
C LEU A 76 -1.98 -4.51 10.35
N ARG A 77 -2.87 -5.16 11.11
CA ARG A 77 -2.52 -6.31 11.95
C ARG A 77 -2.22 -7.58 11.16
N GLN A 78 -2.53 -7.62 9.87
CA GLN A 78 -2.14 -8.73 9.00
C GLN A 78 -0.65 -8.68 8.64
N PHE A 79 -0.01 -7.52 8.82
CA PHE A 79 1.42 -7.37 8.63
C PHE A 79 2.19 -7.61 9.92
N GLN A 80 3.40 -8.14 9.82
CA GLN A 80 4.31 -8.15 10.97
C GLN A 80 4.63 -6.71 11.41
N PRO A 81 4.60 -6.38 12.71
CA PRO A 81 4.92 -5.03 13.17
C PRO A 81 6.32 -4.55 12.72
N ALA A 82 7.31 -5.45 12.73
CA ALA A 82 8.66 -5.16 12.27
C ALA A 82 8.74 -4.85 10.76
N PHE A 83 7.81 -5.38 9.96
CA PHE A 83 7.74 -5.06 8.53
C PHE A 83 7.28 -3.61 8.30
N LEU A 84 6.36 -3.10 9.13
CA LEU A 84 5.81 -1.75 8.98
C LEU A 84 6.63 -0.64 9.67
N GLN A 85 7.61 -0.97 10.52
CA GLN A 85 8.30 0.02 11.37
C GLN A 85 8.92 1.20 10.59
N ASP A 86 9.41 0.92 9.38
CA ASP A 86 10.09 1.89 8.51
C ASP A 86 9.23 2.34 7.32
N SER A 87 7.93 2.14 7.42
CA SER A 87 6.96 2.49 6.38
C SER A 87 6.47 3.94 6.48
N TYR A 88 6.10 4.47 5.32
CA TYR A 88 5.36 5.71 5.17
C TYR A 88 3.94 5.38 4.73
N PHE A 89 2.96 6.11 5.28
CA PHE A 89 1.55 5.86 5.03
C PHE A 89 0.92 7.05 4.32
N LEU A 90 0.25 6.76 3.21
CA LEU A 90 -0.45 7.75 2.39
C LEU A 90 -1.91 7.33 2.24
N PHE A 91 -2.81 8.16 2.77
CA PHE A 91 -4.26 7.95 2.70
C PHE A 91 -4.90 8.97 1.78
N PHE A 92 -5.87 8.53 0.99
CA PHE A 92 -6.66 9.41 0.14
C PHE A 92 -8.08 9.52 0.68
N GLU A 93 -8.51 10.75 0.93
CA GLU A 93 -9.84 11.04 1.44
C GLU A 93 -10.73 11.57 0.31
N ALA A 94 -11.89 10.95 0.12
CA ALA A 94 -12.95 11.43 -0.75
C ALA A 94 -14.30 10.97 -0.21
N SER A 95 -15.37 11.68 -0.53
CA SER A 95 -16.71 11.23 -0.13
C SER A 95 -17.08 9.95 -0.87
N LEU A 96 -17.86 9.10 -0.19
CA LEU A 96 -18.33 7.83 -0.75
C LEU A 96 -19.07 8.02 -2.07
N ASP A 97 -19.92 9.05 -2.17
CA ASP A 97 -20.66 9.36 -3.41
C ASP A 97 -19.71 9.78 -4.55
N MET A 98 -18.62 10.49 -4.25
CA MET A 98 -17.59 10.78 -5.25
C MET A 98 -16.85 9.51 -5.70
N CYS A 99 -16.52 8.62 -4.77
CA CYS A 99 -15.89 7.34 -5.09
C CYS A 99 -16.79 6.49 -6.01
N ILE A 100 -18.07 6.37 -5.67
CA ILE A 100 -19.07 5.66 -6.48
C ILE A 100 -19.12 6.27 -7.88
N ARG A 101 -19.31 7.59 -7.99
CA ARG A 101 -19.36 8.27 -9.29
C ARG A 101 -18.12 7.97 -10.14
N ARG A 102 -16.91 8.06 -9.55
CA ARG A 102 -15.64 7.78 -10.24
C ARG A 102 -15.51 6.32 -10.68
N VAL A 103 -16.03 5.36 -9.90
CA VAL A 103 -16.07 3.93 -10.29
C VAL A 103 -16.93 3.75 -11.52
N TYR A 104 -18.14 4.31 -11.55
CA TYR A 104 -19.01 4.22 -12.71
C TYR A 104 -18.41 4.92 -13.95
N GLU A 105 -17.83 6.11 -13.77
CA GLU A 105 -17.14 6.84 -14.85
C GLU A 105 -16.02 5.99 -15.48
N ARG A 106 -15.13 5.41 -14.67
CA ARG A 106 -14.00 4.61 -15.19
C ARG A 106 -14.43 3.26 -15.75
N SER A 107 -15.38 2.57 -15.12
CA SER A 107 -15.82 1.25 -15.62
C SER A 107 -16.68 1.34 -16.89
N SER A 108 -17.32 2.49 -17.13
CA SER A 108 -18.01 2.75 -18.40
C SER A 108 -17.08 3.07 -19.57
N ASN A 109 -15.87 3.57 -19.28
CA ASN A 109 -14.85 3.93 -20.26
C ASN A 109 -13.45 3.54 -19.75
N PRO A 110 -13.15 2.22 -19.64
CA PRO A 110 -11.91 1.76 -19.03
C PRO A 110 -10.71 2.20 -19.87
N THR A 111 -9.74 2.82 -19.20
CA THR A 111 -8.48 3.30 -19.79
C THR A 111 -7.26 2.56 -19.24
N SER A 112 -7.44 1.85 -18.12
CA SER A 112 -6.43 1.07 -17.43
C SER A 112 -6.96 -0.32 -17.08
N TRP A 113 -6.06 -1.29 -16.96
CA TRP A 113 -6.36 -2.60 -16.39
C TRP A 113 -7.02 -2.48 -15.01
N ASN A 114 -6.63 -1.48 -14.22
CA ASN A 114 -7.11 -1.27 -12.85
C ASN A 114 -8.50 -0.62 -12.77
N ASP A 115 -9.18 -0.35 -13.88
CA ASP A 115 -10.52 0.27 -13.91
C ASP A 115 -11.64 -0.74 -13.57
N HIS A 116 -11.38 -1.60 -12.57
CA HIS A 116 -12.28 -2.64 -12.12
C HIS A 116 -13.56 -2.06 -11.51
N PHE A 117 -14.66 -2.71 -11.83
CA PHE A 117 -15.97 -2.35 -11.30
C PHE A 117 -16.20 -3.02 -9.95
N ILE A 118 -16.72 -2.24 -9.01
CA ILE A 118 -17.24 -2.70 -7.73
C ILE A 118 -18.66 -2.13 -7.63
N SER A 119 -19.63 -2.95 -7.24
CA SER A 119 -21.02 -2.49 -7.17
C SER A 119 -21.21 -1.40 -6.11
N GLU A 120 -22.15 -0.46 -6.35
CA GLU A 120 -22.50 0.56 -5.37
C GLU A 120 -22.90 -0.05 -4.02
N GLN A 121 -23.65 -1.16 -4.05
CA GLN A 121 -24.03 -1.89 -2.84
C GLN A 121 -22.81 -2.34 -2.05
N MET A 122 -21.79 -2.90 -2.71
CA MET A 122 -20.54 -3.29 -2.05
C MET A 122 -19.79 -2.07 -1.52
N ILE A 123 -19.70 -0.99 -2.30
CA ILE A 123 -19.01 0.22 -1.85
C ILE A 123 -19.67 0.80 -0.60
N ARG A 124 -21.01 0.88 -0.58
CA ARG A 124 -21.75 1.44 0.55
C ARG A 124 -21.78 0.53 1.77
N SER A 125 -21.84 -0.78 1.57
CA SER A 125 -21.83 -1.72 2.70
C SER A 125 -20.43 -1.82 3.33
N TYR A 126 -19.39 -1.89 2.49
CA TYR A 126 -18.03 -2.14 2.95
C TYR A 126 -17.29 -0.84 3.37
N TYR A 127 -17.30 0.22 2.56
CA TYR A 127 -16.54 1.46 2.84
C TYR A 127 -17.32 2.52 3.62
N SER A 128 -18.32 2.13 4.41
CA SER A 128 -19.12 3.09 5.21
C SER A 128 -18.44 3.52 6.52
N GLN A 129 -17.41 2.81 6.96
CA GLN A 129 -16.73 3.09 8.22
C GLN A 129 -15.73 4.25 8.08
N ASP A 130 -15.79 5.19 9.03
CA ASP A 130 -14.79 6.24 9.15
C ASP A 130 -13.53 5.72 9.86
N ASN A 131 -12.40 5.79 9.17
CA ASN A 131 -11.09 5.35 9.67
C ASN A 131 -10.25 6.49 10.26
N GLN A 132 -10.68 7.75 10.14
CA GLN A 132 -9.90 8.93 10.56
C GLN A 132 -9.36 8.84 11.99
N PRO A 133 -10.13 8.37 13.00
CA PRO A 133 -9.61 8.23 14.37
C PRO A 133 -8.44 7.25 14.46
N TYR A 134 -8.42 6.20 13.64
CA TYR A 134 -7.34 5.22 13.63
C TYR A 134 -6.07 5.77 12.97
N LEU A 135 -6.22 6.48 11.84
CA LEU A 135 -5.10 7.03 11.07
C LEU A 135 -4.23 8.00 11.89
N THR A 136 -4.84 8.73 12.81
CA THR A 136 -4.18 9.84 13.50
C THR A 136 -3.49 9.42 14.80
N TYR A 137 -4.03 8.45 15.54
CA TYR A 137 -3.59 8.16 16.92
C TYR A 137 -2.95 6.79 17.12
N ASN A 138 -3.32 5.79 16.32
CA ASN A 138 -2.98 4.40 16.62
C ASN A 138 -1.76 3.88 15.84
N LEU A 139 -1.43 4.46 14.68
CA LEU A 139 -0.20 4.08 13.95
C LEU A 139 1.06 4.33 14.78
N LEU A 140 1.07 5.43 15.55
CA LEU A 140 2.16 5.73 16.48
C LEU A 140 2.21 4.74 17.64
N ALA A 141 1.06 4.43 18.23
CA ALA A 141 0.97 3.56 19.41
C ALA A 141 1.27 2.09 19.10
N ASP A 142 0.74 1.57 17.99
CA ASP A 142 0.80 0.15 17.66
C ASP A 142 2.13 -0.23 16.95
N TYR A 143 2.76 0.71 16.25
CA TYR A 143 3.91 0.42 15.37
C TYR A 143 5.08 1.42 15.50
N GLY A 144 4.99 2.42 16.37
CA GLY A 144 6.05 3.43 16.53
C GLY A 144 6.18 4.40 15.35
N ILE A 145 5.16 4.51 14.49
CA ILE A 145 5.20 5.36 13.30
C ILE A 145 4.92 6.81 13.68
N SER A 146 5.89 7.71 13.47
CA SER A 146 5.70 9.15 13.72
C SER A 146 4.62 9.76 12.81
N ASP A 147 3.91 10.77 13.31
CA ASP A 147 2.99 11.62 12.54
C ASP A 147 3.58 12.12 11.21
N LYS A 148 4.88 12.45 11.17
CA LYS A 148 5.58 12.89 9.96
C LYS A 148 5.71 11.84 8.86
N ARG A 149 5.46 10.56 9.17
CA ARG A 149 5.46 9.43 8.21
C ARG A 149 4.04 9.11 7.72
N VAL A 150 3.02 9.82 8.19
CA VAL A 150 1.62 9.63 7.82
C VAL A 150 1.11 10.88 7.11
N ARG A 151 0.44 10.69 5.98
CA ARG A 151 -0.19 11.77 5.23
C ARG A 151 -1.58 11.39 4.79
N VAL A 152 -2.55 12.24 5.11
CA VAL A 152 -3.89 12.19 4.52
C VAL A 152 -3.96 13.30 3.47
N ILE A 153 -4.29 12.94 2.23
CA ILE A 153 -4.51 13.89 1.13
C ILE A 153 -6.00 13.92 0.81
N ASN A 154 -6.57 15.11 0.85
CA ASN A 154 -7.92 15.33 0.36
C ASN A 154 -7.94 15.23 -1.18
N ASN A 155 -8.66 14.24 -1.69
CA ASN A 155 -8.80 13.89 -3.10
C ASN A 155 -10.15 14.39 -3.70
N THR A 156 -10.74 15.43 -3.12
CA THR A 156 -11.92 16.12 -3.67
C THR A 156 -11.58 17.38 -4.46
N GLY A 157 -10.36 17.90 -4.32
CA GLY A 157 -9.88 19.10 -5.00
C GLY A 157 -9.45 18.87 -6.45
N SER A 158 -8.76 19.87 -7.01
CA SER A 158 -8.16 19.80 -8.33
C SER A 158 -6.95 18.87 -8.37
N ARG A 159 -6.64 18.32 -9.55
CA ARG A 159 -5.42 17.51 -9.76
C ARG A 159 -4.14 18.26 -9.38
N LYS A 160 -4.11 19.58 -9.57
CA LYS A 160 -2.97 20.43 -9.22
C LYS A 160 -2.74 20.44 -7.70
N GLU A 161 -3.80 20.61 -6.92
CA GLU A 161 -3.73 20.60 -5.45
C GLU A 161 -3.37 19.22 -4.91
N PHE A 162 -3.89 18.15 -5.51
CA PHE A 162 -3.51 16.78 -5.18
C PHE A 162 -2.01 16.56 -5.41
N ASN A 163 -1.50 16.90 -6.61
CA ASN A 163 -0.09 16.74 -6.95
C ASN A 163 0.83 17.53 -6.02
N ALA A 164 0.49 18.78 -5.71
CA ALA A 164 1.29 19.59 -4.80
C ALA A 164 1.39 18.98 -3.39
N GLN A 165 0.29 18.41 -2.86
CA GLN A 165 0.31 17.73 -1.57
C GLN A 165 1.14 16.45 -1.60
N LEU A 166 1.08 15.69 -2.69
CA LEU A 166 1.85 14.48 -2.90
C LEU A 166 3.35 14.77 -3.01
N GLU A 167 3.73 15.75 -3.85
CA GLU A 167 5.12 16.20 -4.05
C GLU A 167 5.75 16.70 -2.75
N SER A 168 4.98 17.41 -1.92
CA SER A 168 5.44 17.82 -0.58
C SER A 168 5.71 16.61 0.33
N PHE A 169 4.90 15.55 0.24
CA PHE A 169 5.04 14.35 1.07
C PHE A 169 6.21 13.47 0.62
N VAL A 170 6.16 12.97 -0.63
CA VAL A 170 7.25 13.17 -1.60
C VAL A 170 8.66 13.47 -1.06
N GLN A 171 8.94 14.77 -1.08
CA GLN A 171 10.21 15.35 -0.70
C GLN A 171 10.60 15.06 0.75
N THR A 172 9.62 14.99 1.67
CA THR A 172 9.87 14.81 3.10
C THR A 172 10.61 13.50 3.41
N PHE A 173 10.33 12.42 2.69
CA PHE A 173 11.06 11.16 2.89
C PHE A 173 12.35 11.12 2.08
N LEU A 174 12.39 11.69 0.87
CA LEU A 174 13.61 11.72 0.07
C LEU A 174 14.74 12.48 0.77
N ASP A 175 14.43 13.60 1.42
CA ASP A 175 15.43 14.39 2.16
C ASP A 175 16.03 13.59 3.34
N ARG A 176 15.19 12.83 4.06
CA ARG A 176 15.64 12.01 5.19
C ARG A 176 16.51 10.83 4.79
N GLU A 177 16.14 10.15 3.72
CA GLU A 177 16.92 9.02 3.20
C GLU A 177 18.22 9.49 2.53
N HIS A 178 18.30 10.76 2.13
CA HIS A 178 19.54 11.38 1.64
C HIS A 178 20.50 11.74 2.78
N ASP A 179 19.98 12.34 3.86
CA ASP A 179 20.79 12.79 5.02
C ASP A 179 21.28 11.62 5.90
N GLY A 180 20.65 10.44 5.85
CA GLY A 180 21.08 9.23 6.54
C GLY A 180 22.21 8.45 5.84
N GLY A 181 22.62 8.88 4.65
CA GLY A 181 23.67 8.25 3.85
C GLY A 181 25.06 8.84 4.14
N GLU A 182 25.55 8.76 5.38
CA GLU A 182 26.99 8.95 5.61
C GLU A 182 27.74 7.81 4.90
N PHE A 183 28.33 8.15 3.76
CA PHE A 183 29.44 7.40 3.19
C PHE A 183 30.54 7.34 4.26
N THR A 184 30.72 6.19 4.89
CA THR A 184 32.01 5.86 5.50
C THR A 184 33.02 5.82 4.37
N GLU A 185 33.69 6.95 4.16
CA GLU A 185 34.86 7.07 3.31
C GLU A 185 35.90 6.09 3.83
N PHE A 186 36.12 5.00 3.09
CA PHE A 186 37.17 4.05 3.38
C PHE A 186 38.51 4.78 3.20
N GLN A 187 39.12 5.23 4.30
CA GLN A 187 40.50 5.72 4.27
C GLN A 187 41.44 4.51 4.25
N PRO A 188 42.19 4.25 3.16
CA PRO A 188 43.26 3.28 3.22
C PRO A 188 44.37 3.85 4.12
N GLY A 189 44.53 3.24 5.28
CA GLY A 189 45.57 3.58 6.24
C GLY A 189 46.97 3.54 5.61
N ARG A 190 47.74 4.60 5.87
CA ARG A 190 49.19 4.62 5.64
C ARG A 190 49.89 3.79 6.72
N GLY A 191 50.87 3.00 6.29
CA GLY A 191 51.85 2.28 7.14
C GLY A 191 51.48 0.81 7.27
N GLU A 192 52.35 -0.17 7.02
CA GLU A 192 53.78 -0.20 7.29
C GLU A 192 54.56 -0.92 6.18
N LYS A 193 55.76 -0.40 5.89
CA LYS A 193 56.79 -1.12 5.13
C LYS A 193 57.49 -2.06 6.11
N GLU A 194 57.25 -3.35 6.00
CA GLU A 194 58.17 -4.34 6.56
C GLU A 194 59.27 -4.65 5.53
N THR A 195 60.47 -4.23 5.88
CA THR A 195 61.74 -4.67 5.30
C THR A 195 62.03 -6.11 5.69
N TYR A 196 62.33 -6.96 4.71
CA TYR A 196 63.10 -8.18 4.96
C TYR A 196 64.38 -8.14 4.13
N HIS A 197 65.50 -8.04 4.83
CA HIS A 197 66.83 -8.39 4.35
C HIS A 197 67.12 -9.83 4.73
N ALA A 198 67.41 -10.67 3.75
CA ALA A 198 68.53 -11.63 3.71
C ALA A 198 68.56 -12.28 2.32
#